data_AF-A0A1V2I2D6-F1
#
_entry.id   AF-A0A1V2I2D6-F1
#
_cell.length_a   1.000
_cell.length_b   1.000
_cell.length_c   1.000
_cell.angle_alpha   90.00
_cell.angle_beta   90.00
_cell.angle_gamma   90.00
#
_symmetry.space_group_name_H-M   'P 1'
#
loop_
_entity.id
_entity.type
_entity.pdbx_description
1 polymer ?
#
loop_
_entity_poly.entity_id
_entity_poly.type
_entity_poly.pdbx_seq_one_letter_code
_entity_poly.pdbx_strand_id
1 'polypeptide(L)'
;QLHRVLTPKVDAAWHLHHQTRHLPLTHFVLFSSIAGTIGNPGQATYAAANTYLDALAHHRHTQGLPATSLAWGLWQETSTLTARLDPAQHGRLRRTGITPMPTGTALALLDGALASRRPALVPAMLDLGPLRAQPDLPPLWHRLVPPARTAGSGRRGPLSSGNGDGGGRGDGGRTLTDRLAGRRREDQATLVLDLVLGQVTDVLGHGESGAIEPARGFLELGFDSLTAIELRNRLATGTGLRLPTTVVFDHPNSAALAEYLRSEAAPATARLADLDSLAAELPELAGELDADARERLAQRLQQLLATLDGLAGPDADGAGDAPTERLDGASDDEIFDFIDNELGIS
;
A
#
# COMPACT_ATOMS: atom_id res chain seq x y z
N GLN A 1 -0.79 10.27 -22.31
CA GLN A 1 -0.27 11.01 -21.13
C GLN A 1 1.27 11.11 -21.10
N LEU A 2 2.02 10.10 -21.58
CA LEU A 2 3.50 10.10 -21.60
C LEU A 2 4.14 11.32 -22.28
N HIS A 3 3.71 11.64 -23.51
CA HIS A 3 4.28 12.76 -24.30
C HIS A 3 4.19 14.11 -23.58
N ARG A 4 3.11 14.39 -22.85
CA ARG A 4 2.89 15.71 -22.23
C ARG A 4 3.91 16.04 -21.13
N VAL A 5 4.53 15.01 -20.52
CA VAL A 5 5.53 15.17 -19.46
C VAL A 5 6.95 15.03 -20.01
N LEU A 6 7.14 14.14 -21.00
CA LEU A 6 8.45 13.89 -21.59
C LEU A 6 8.88 15.03 -22.51
N THR A 7 8.01 15.52 -23.39
CA THR A 7 8.36 16.53 -24.41
C THR A 7 9.02 17.80 -23.86
N PRO A 8 8.50 18.47 -22.81
CA PRO A 8 9.15 19.70 -22.32
C PRO A 8 10.51 19.45 -21.64
N LYS A 9 10.82 18.21 -21.22
CA LYS A 9 12.09 17.90 -20.54
C LYS A 9 13.07 17.14 -21.43
N VAL A 10 12.65 15.99 -21.94
CA VAL A 10 13.46 15.06 -22.73
C VAL A 10 13.81 15.67 -24.08
N ASP A 11 12.79 16.06 -24.87
CA ASP A 11 13.00 16.58 -26.22
C ASP A 11 13.74 17.92 -26.17
N ALA A 12 13.37 18.80 -25.23
CA ALA A 12 14.05 20.07 -25.02
C ALA A 12 15.54 19.88 -24.66
N ALA A 13 15.86 18.98 -23.72
CA ALA A 13 17.23 18.70 -23.34
C ALA A 13 18.04 18.06 -24.48
N TRP A 14 17.40 17.18 -25.27
CA TRP A 14 18.02 16.57 -26.44
C TRP A 14 18.31 17.59 -27.54
N HIS A 15 17.36 18.48 -27.84
CA HIS A 15 17.57 19.57 -28.78
C HIS A 15 18.67 20.53 -28.30
N LEU A 16 18.65 20.93 -27.03
CA LEU A 16 19.74 21.72 -26.44
C LEU A 16 21.08 21.00 -26.56
N HIS A 17 21.12 19.69 -26.33
CA HIS A 17 22.34 18.92 -26.49
C HIS A 17 22.89 19.05 -27.91
N HIS A 18 22.08 18.75 -28.93
CA HIS A 18 22.49 18.83 -30.33
C HIS A 18 22.90 20.25 -30.75
N GLN A 19 22.09 21.25 -30.42
CA GLN A 19 22.30 22.63 -30.85
C GLN A 19 23.49 23.30 -30.15
N THR A 20 23.98 22.75 -29.05
CA THR A 20 25.11 23.31 -28.31
C THR A 20 26.41 22.51 -28.43
N ARG A 21 26.43 21.38 -29.17
CA ARG A 21 27.63 20.52 -29.29
C ARG A 21 28.87 21.27 -29.79
N HIS A 22 28.68 22.25 -30.66
CA HIS A 22 29.74 23.03 -31.29
C HIS A 22 30.14 24.28 -30.49
N LEU A 23 29.41 24.61 -29.41
CA LEU A 23 29.67 25.78 -28.60
C LEU A 23 30.67 25.47 -27.48
N PRO A 24 31.60 26.38 -27.15
CA PRO A 24 32.54 26.21 -26.05
C PRO A 24 31.86 26.51 -24.70
N LEU A 25 30.83 25.75 -24.35
CA LEU A 25 30.12 25.93 -23.09
C LEU A 25 31.05 25.65 -21.91
N THR A 26 30.97 26.48 -20.87
CA THR A 26 31.62 26.19 -19.59
C THR A 26 30.78 25.21 -18.76
N HIS A 27 29.46 25.29 -18.85
CA HIS A 27 28.52 24.45 -18.12
C HIS A 27 27.29 24.12 -18.97
N PHE A 28 26.75 22.92 -18.76
CA PHE A 28 25.45 22.49 -19.27
C PHE A 28 24.69 21.86 -18.10
N VAL A 29 23.82 22.63 -17.45
CA VAL A 29 23.20 22.23 -16.17
C VAL A 29 21.78 21.74 -16.42
N LEU A 30 21.48 20.51 -15.98
CA LEU A 30 20.17 19.89 -16.10
C LEU A 30 19.51 19.79 -14.72
N PHE A 31 18.30 20.32 -14.62
CA PHE A 31 17.49 20.29 -13.40
C PHE A 31 16.64 19.01 -13.39
N SER A 32 17.16 18.00 -12.71
CA SER A 32 16.51 16.71 -12.47
C SER A 32 15.81 16.70 -11.10
N SER A 33 15.33 15.54 -10.67
CA SER A 33 14.68 15.34 -9.38
C SER A 33 15.07 13.99 -8.79
N ILE A 34 15.25 13.95 -7.47
CA ILE A 34 15.50 12.73 -6.70
C ILE A 34 14.43 11.64 -6.92
N ALA A 35 13.23 12.00 -7.40
CA ALA A 35 12.19 11.06 -7.79
C ALA A 35 12.65 10.07 -8.88
N GLY A 36 13.60 10.47 -9.74
CA GLY A 36 14.22 9.57 -10.73
C GLY A 36 15.22 8.57 -10.13
N THR A 37 15.67 8.80 -8.88
CA THR A 37 16.62 7.94 -8.17
C THR A 37 15.94 7.00 -7.19
N ILE A 38 15.04 7.53 -6.36
CA ILE A 38 14.40 6.76 -5.27
C ILE A 38 12.99 6.27 -5.63
N GLY A 39 12.45 6.73 -6.76
CA GLY A 39 11.06 6.52 -7.14
C GLY A 39 10.09 7.38 -6.32
N ASN A 40 8.92 7.66 -6.90
CA ASN A 40 7.80 8.27 -6.19
C ASN A 40 6.50 7.66 -6.73
N PRO A 41 5.69 6.96 -5.90
CA PRO A 41 4.44 6.35 -6.34
C PRO A 41 3.56 7.34 -7.10
N GLY A 42 2.99 6.90 -8.23
CA GLY A 42 2.17 7.75 -9.11
C GLY A 42 2.94 8.72 -10.00
N GLN A 43 4.28 8.77 -9.92
CA GLN A 43 5.11 9.71 -10.71
C GLN A 43 6.07 9.01 -11.69
N ALA A 44 5.75 7.81 -12.19
CA ALA A 44 6.63 7.04 -13.07
C ALA A 44 7.10 7.83 -14.31
N THR A 45 6.20 8.55 -14.99
CA THR A 45 6.55 9.38 -16.16
C THR A 45 7.50 10.53 -15.80
N TYR A 46 7.30 11.14 -14.63
CA TYR A 46 8.17 12.21 -14.14
C TYR A 46 9.54 11.66 -13.74
N ALA A 47 9.60 10.52 -13.04
CA ALA A 47 10.83 9.82 -12.73
C ALA A 47 11.62 9.49 -14.01
N ALA A 48 10.97 8.90 -15.01
CA ALA A 48 11.59 8.57 -16.30
C ALA A 48 12.17 9.81 -17.01
N ALA A 49 11.43 10.92 -17.04
CA ALA A 49 11.92 12.18 -17.63
C ALA A 49 13.19 12.69 -16.94
N ASN A 50 13.25 12.59 -15.61
CA ASN A 50 14.40 13.02 -14.81
C ASN A 50 15.60 12.09 -14.98
N THR A 51 15.39 10.78 -14.94
CA THR A 51 16.44 9.79 -15.19
C THR A 51 17.03 9.93 -16.60
N TYR A 52 16.24 10.33 -17.60
CA TYR A 52 16.76 10.66 -18.92
C TYR A 52 17.75 11.84 -18.89
N LEU A 53 17.47 12.90 -18.11
CA LEU A 53 18.39 14.03 -17.97
C LEU A 53 19.71 13.59 -17.31
N ASP A 54 19.63 12.72 -16.31
CA ASP A 54 20.81 12.15 -15.64
C ASP A 54 21.66 11.36 -16.65
N ALA A 55 21.02 10.51 -17.46
CA ALA A 55 21.68 9.75 -18.52
C ALA A 55 22.26 10.65 -19.62
N LEU A 56 21.59 11.74 -19.99
CA LEU A 56 22.08 12.69 -20.98
C LEU A 56 23.35 13.41 -20.49
N ALA A 57 23.45 13.74 -19.21
CA ALA A 57 24.65 14.32 -18.65
C ALA A 57 25.84 13.35 -18.72
N HIS A 58 25.61 12.08 -18.39
CA HIS A 58 26.61 11.02 -18.60
C HIS A 58 27.01 10.89 -20.07
N HIS A 59 26.03 10.86 -20.99
CA HIS A 59 26.28 10.79 -22.43
C HIS A 59 27.17 11.95 -22.92
N ARG A 60 26.89 13.19 -22.49
CA ARG A 60 27.72 14.35 -22.83
C ARG A 60 29.16 14.19 -22.33
N HIS A 61 29.35 13.69 -21.11
CA HIS A 61 30.69 13.42 -20.58
C HIS A 61 31.48 12.39 -21.40
N THR A 62 30.82 11.34 -21.93
CA THR A 62 31.49 10.37 -22.83
C THR A 62 32.00 11.00 -24.13
N GLN A 63 31.46 12.17 -24.50
CA GLN A 63 31.86 12.95 -25.68
C GLN A 63 32.83 14.09 -25.33
N GLY A 64 33.33 14.15 -24.09
CA GLY A 64 34.16 15.25 -23.62
C GLY A 64 33.44 16.59 -23.48
N LEU A 65 32.10 16.59 -23.53
CA LEU A 65 31.29 17.78 -23.37
C LEU A 65 30.89 17.98 -21.90
N PRO A 66 30.91 19.22 -21.37
CA PRO A 66 30.49 19.46 -20.00
C PRO A 66 28.99 19.19 -19.85
N ALA A 67 28.62 18.56 -18.74
CA ALA A 67 27.25 18.46 -18.28
C ALA A 67 27.16 18.15 -16.79
N THR A 68 26.13 18.66 -16.11
CA THR A 68 25.84 18.29 -14.72
C THR A 68 24.35 18.21 -14.54
N SER A 69 23.84 17.00 -14.25
CA SER A 69 22.46 16.78 -13.82
C SER A 69 22.36 16.81 -12.30
N LEU A 70 21.41 17.58 -11.80
CA LEU A 70 21.16 17.76 -10.37
C LEU A 70 19.79 17.17 -10.06
N ALA A 71 19.79 15.97 -9.49
CA ALA A 71 18.60 15.29 -9.00
C ALA A 71 18.18 15.89 -7.65
N TRP A 72 17.56 17.07 -7.70
CA TRP A 72 17.24 17.85 -6.51
C TRP A 72 16.31 17.10 -5.55
N GLY A 73 16.62 17.21 -4.26
CA GLY A 73 15.70 16.94 -3.16
C GLY A 73 14.60 17.99 -3.06
N LEU A 74 13.82 17.93 -1.97
CA LEU A 74 12.72 18.86 -1.73
C LEU A 74 13.28 20.25 -1.36
N TRP A 75 12.86 21.30 -2.07
CA TRP A 75 13.15 22.69 -1.70
C TRP A 75 12.12 23.16 -0.67
N GLN A 76 12.56 23.91 0.34
CA GLN A 76 11.71 24.39 1.42
C GLN A 76 10.77 25.50 0.96
N GLU A 77 11.26 26.44 0.17
CA GLU A 77 10.47 27.54 -0.37
C GLU A 77 9.71 27.08 -1.62
N THR A 78 8.38 27.21 -1.58
CA THR A 78 7.53 26.90 -2.73
C THR A 78 7.64 28.00 -3.79
N SER A 79 8.17 27.66 -4.94
CA SER A 79 8.04 28.46 -6.17
C SER A 79 6.67 28.25 -6.83
N THR A 80 6.27 29.09 -7.77
CA THR A 80 5.07 28.89 -8.61
C THR A 80 5.04 27.54 -9.33
N LEU A 81 6.21 26.92 -9.54
CA LEU A 81 6.41 25.60 -10.16
C LEU A 81 6.27 24.43 -9.17
N THR A 82 6.45 24.68 -7.86
CA THR A 82 6.34 23.68 -6.77
C THR A 82 5.12 23.92 -5.87
N ALA A 83 4.38 25.01 -6.09
CA ALA A 83 3.12 25.35 -5.40
C ALA A 83 1.98 24.32 -5.60
N ARG A 84 2.16 23.34 -6.50
CA ARG A 84 1.24 22.21 -6.70
C ARG A 84 1.62 20.95 -5.91
N LEU A 85 2.67 21.00 -5.08
CA LEU A 85 2.95 19.92 -4.15
C LEU A 85 1.98 20.05 -2.97
N ASP A 86 0.98 19.18 -2.96
CA ASP A 86 -0.02 19.03 -1.91
C ASP A 86 0.67 18.85 -0.53
N PRO A 87 0.22 19.50 0.55
CA PRO A 87 0.68 19.22 1.92
C PRO A 87 0.79 17.72 2.27
N ALA A 88 -0.07 16.86 1.71
CA ALA A 88 0.00 15.40 1.87
C ALA A 88 1.25 14.77 1.21
N GLN A 89 1.85 15.41 0.20
CA GLN A 89 3.14 14.98 -0.39
C GLN A 89 4.33 15.32 0.50
N HIS A 90 4.26 16.37 1.33
CA HIS A 90 5.34 16.72 2.27
C HIS A 90 5.51 15.69 3.39
N GLY A 91 4.41 15.19 3.96
CA GLY A 91 4.45 14.14 5.00
C GLY A 91 5.03 12.81 4.47
N ARG A 92 4.68 12.44 3.23
CA ARG A 92 5.22 11.24 2.56
C ARG A 92 6.73 11.32 2.31
N LEU A 93 7.25 12.49 1.90
CA LEU A 93 8.68 12.67 1.66
C LEU A 93 9.53 12.64 2.95
N ARG A 94 9.00 13.11 4.09
CA ARG A 94 9.75 13.02 5.36
C ARG A 94 10.02 11.57 5.78
N ARG A 95 9.11 10.63 5.44
CA ARG A 95 9.30 9.19 5.71
C ARG A 95 10.27 8.50 4.74
N THR A 96 10.57 9.11 3.59
CA THR A 96 11.62 8.63 2.68
C THR A 96 13.01 9.14 3.09
N GLY A 97 13.11 9.83 4.23
CA GLY A 97 14.34 10.41 4.75
C GLY A 97 14.77 11.68 4.01
N ILE A 98 13.93 12.25 3.15
CA ILE A 98 14.21 13.51 2.47
C ILE A 98 13.57 14.66 3.25
N THR A 99 14.38 15.65 3.63
CA THR A 99 13.90 16.85 4.33
C THR A 99 13.86 18.05 3.40
N PRO A 100 12.93 19.01 3.61
CA PRO A 100 12.97 20.29 2.90
C PRO A 100 14.31 20.98 3.09
N MET A 101 14.87 21.48 1.99
CA MET A 101 16.17 22.15 1.93
C MET A 101 15.97 23.65 1.69
N PRO A 102 16.48 24.53 2.57
CA PRO A 102 16.42 25.98 2.35
C PRO A 102 17.14 26.38 1.05
N THR A 103 16.61 27.38 0.34
CA THR A 103 17.18 27.87 -0.94
C THR A 103 18.66 28.22 -0.82
N GLY A 104 19.09 28.85 0.27
CA GLY A 104 20.51 29.16 0.50
C GLY A 104 21.40 27.92 0.54
N THR A 105 20.91 26.81 1.10
CA THR A 105 21.63 25.53 1.10
C THR A 105 21.63 24.89 -0.28
N ALA A 106 20.51 24.97 -1.00
CA ALA A 106 20.40 24.46 -2.37
C ALA A 106 21.39 25.16 -3.33
N LEU A 107 21.52 26.49 -3.22
CA LEU A 107 22.47 27.26 -4.02
C LEU A 107 23.94 26.94 -3.67
N ALA A 108 24.26 26.75 -2.38
CA ALA A 108 25.60 26.32 -1.99
C ALA A 108 25.94 24.92 -2.55
N LEU A 109 24.96 24.01 -2.60
CA LEU A 109 25.14 22.70 -3.24
C LEU A 109 25.26 22.79 -4.76
N LEU A 110 24.58 23.74 -5.41
CA LEU A 110 24.77 24.02 -6.84
C LEU A 110 26.24 24.40 -7.11
N ASP A 111 26.79 25.34 -6.35
CA ASP A 111 28.18 25.78 -6.50
C ASP A 111 29.16 24.61 -6.31
N GLY A 112 28.95 23.80 -5.27
CA GLY A 112 29.75 22.60 -5.01
C GLY A 112 29.63 21.55 -6.13
N ALA A 113 28.44 21.37 -6.69
CA ALA A 113 28.20 20.43 -7.77
C ALA A 113 28.93 20.85 -9.06
N LEU A 114 28.86 22.13 -9.43
CA LEU A 114 29.56 22.67 -10.60
C LEU A 114 31.09 22.57 -10.45
N ALA A 115 31.62 22.76 -9.23
CA ALA A 115 33.03 22.57 -8.94
C ALA A 115 33.50 21.11 -9.05
N SER A 116 32.63 20.14 -8.74
CA SER A 116 32.98 18.71 -8.72
C SER A 116 33.17 18.08 -10.11
N ARG A 117 32.60 18.70 -11.15
CA ARG A 117 32.57 18.20 -12.55
C ARG A 117 32.09 16.75 -12.68
N ARG A 118 31.17 16.32 -11.81
CA ARG A 118 30.50 15.01 -11.94
C ARG A 118 29.28 15.13 -12.86
N PRO A 119 28.99 14.11 -13.69
CA PRO A 119 27.87 14.16 -14.63
C PRO A 119 26.50 14.16 -13.94
N ALA A 120 26.34 13.43 -12.84
CA ALA A 120 25.07 13.35 -12.11
C ALA A 120 25.32 13.37 -10.60
N LEU A 121 24.52 14.16 -9.89
CA LEU A 121 24.58 14.33 -8.44
C LEU A 121 23.17 14.41 -7.87
N VAL A 122 23.02 14.07 -6.59
CA VAL A 122 21.77 14.16 -5.83
C VAL A 122 21.97 15.18 -4.71
N PRO A 123 21.66 16.47 -4.93
CA PRO A 123 21.71 17.46 -3.87
C PRO A 123 20.40 17.40 -3.08
N ALA A 124 20.45 16.78 -1.91
CA ALA A 124 19.31 16.63 -1.02
C ALA A 124 19.77 16.68 0.44
N MET A 125 18.91 17.25 1.29
CA MET A 125 19.05 17.09 2.74
C MET A 125 18.37 15.78 3.16
N LEU A 126 19.11 14.99 3.93
CA LEU A 126 18.68 13.66 4.36
C LEU A 126 18.58 13.60 5.88
N ASP A 127 17.42 13.16 6.36
CA ASP A 127 17.25 12.68 7.72
C ASP A 127 17.21 11.14 7.69
N LEU A 128 18.31 10.54 8.11
CA LEU A 128 18.47 9.09 8.13
C LEU A 128 17.80 8.44 9.35
N GLY A 129 17.37 9.22 10.34
CA GLY A 129 16.75 8.73 11.58
C GLY A 129 15.55 7.81 11.30
N PRO A 130 14.51 8.29 10.60
CA PRO A 130 13.34 7.48 10.23
C PRO A 130 13.69 6.24 9.40
N LEU A 131 14.73 6.32 8.56
CA LEU A 131 15.16 5.19 7.73
C LEU A 131 15.79 4.05 8.55
N ARG A 132 16.39 4.34 9.71
CA ARG A 132 16.99 3.29 10.57
C ARG A 132 15.96 2.37 11.22
N ALA A 133 14.73 2.86 11.37
CA ALA A 133 13.64 2.14 12.01
C ALA A 133 12.83 1.29 11.02
N GLN A 134 13.11 1.39 9.71
CA GLN A 134 12.37 0.62 8.70
C GLN A 134 12.90 -0.81 8.62
N PRO A 135 12.02 -1.84 8.75
CA PRO A 135 12.44 -3.23 8.67
C PRO A 135 12.92 -3.61 7.26
N ASP A 136 12.27 -3.07 6.22
CA ASP A 136 12.59 -3.31 4.81
C ASP A 136 13.18 -2.06 4.16
N LEU A 137 14.40 -1.70 4.56
CA LEU A 137 15.10 -0.55 4.00
C LEU A 137 15.52 -0.85 2.54
N PRO A 138 15.17 0.01 1.54
CA PRO A 138 15.54 -0.33 0.18
C PRO A 138 17.06 -0.24 -0.08
N PRO A 139 17.61 -1.02 -1.03
CA PRO A 139 19.07 -1.24 -1.16
C PRO A 139 19.91 0.03 -1.34
N LEU A 140 19.34 1.07 -1.96
CA LEU A 140 20.00 2.36 -2.15
C LEU A 140 20.46 3.01 -0.83
N TRP A 141 19.78 2.72 0.28
CA TRP A 141 20.07 3.32 1.59
C TRP A 141 21.04 2.51 2.44
N HIS A 142 21.32 1.25 2.09
CA HIS A 142 22.16 0.35 2.91
C HIS A 142 23.58 0.91 3.18
N ARG A 143 24.12 1.72 2.27
CA ARG A 143 25.42 2.37 2.46
C ARG A 143 25.36 3.63 3.34
N LEU A 144 24.20 4.27 3.41
CA LEU A 144 23.99 5.51 4.19
C LEU A 144 23.48 5.20 5.60
N VAL A 145 22.74 4.10 5.75
CA VAL A 145 22.23 3.59 7.02
C VAL A 145 22.93 2.26 7.30
N PRO A 146 24.05 2.25 8.04
CA PRO A 146 24.64 1.00 8.46
C PRO A 146 23.62 0.23 9.30
N PRO A 147 23.50 -1.11 9.14
CA PRO A 147 22.66 -1.91 10.01
C PRO A 147 23.08 -1.63 11.44
N ALA A 148 22.09 -1.40 12.32
CA ALA A 148 22.35 -1.25 13.73
C ALA A 148 23.16 -2.48 14.16
N ARG A 149 24.44 -2.28 14.48
CA ARG A 149 25.25 -3.36 15.05
C ARG A 149 24.51 -3.74 16.33
N THR A 150 23.86 -4.90 16.33
CA THR A 150 23.38 -5.53 17.56
C THR A 150 24.60 -5.62 18.46
N ALA A 151 24.73 -4.67 19.38
CA ALA A 151 25.78 -4.66 20.37
C ALA A 151 25.72 -6.02 21.05
N GLY A 152 26.82 -6.76 20.93
CA GLY A 152 26.87 -8.17 21.27
C GLY A 152 26.36 -8.43 22.68
N SER A 153 25.58 -9.51 22.78
CA SER A 153 25.72 -10.52 23.83
C SER A 153 27.05 -10.39 24.57
N GLY A 154 27.05 -9.78 25.75
CA GLY A 154 28.30 -9.44 26.42
C GLY A 154 28.21 -8.81 27.80
N ARG A 155 27.14 -8.98 28.58
CA ARG A 155 27.26 -8.99 30.05
C ARG A 155 26.01 -9.56 30.73
N ARG A 156 26.14 -10.77 31.26
CA ARG A 156 25.29 -11.24 32.36
C ARG A 156 25.63 -10.41 33.60
N GLY A 157 24.61 -9.81 34.20
CA GLY A 157 24.64 -9.18 35.52
C GLY A 157 23.22 -9.24 36.10
N PRO A 158 23.05 -9.43 37.42
CA PRO A 158 21.91 -10.15 37.97
C PRO A 158 20.63 -9.32 38.07
N LEU A 159 19.54 -10.09 38.07
CA LEU A 159 18.15 -9.72 38.31
C LEU A 159 18.00 -8.72 39.46
N SER A 160 17.25 -7.65 39.22
CA SER A 160 16.55 -6.94 40.28
C SER A 160 15.19 -6.52 39.75
N SER A 161 14.14 -6.98 40.45
CA SER A 161 12.74 -6.66 40.20
C SER A 161 12.48 -5.16 40.23
N GLY A 162 11.62 -4.72 39.31
CA GLY A 162 10.97 -3.42 39.34
C GLY A 162 9.76 -3.45 38.42
N ASN A 163 8.58 -3.60 39.00
CA ASN A 163 7.30 -3.36 38.32
C ASN A 163 7.30 -1.94 37.73
N GLY A 164 6.91 -1.86 36.46
CA GLY A 164 6.67 -0.61 35.76
C GLY A 164 5.93 -0.89 34.46
N ASP A 165 4.61 -0.75 34.51
CA ASP A 165 3.74 -0.68 33.33
C ASP A 165 4.24 0.39 32.35
N GLY A 166 4.17 0.07 31.07
CA GLY A 166 4.63 0.93 29.98
C GLY A 166 4.57 0.17 28.65
N GLY A 167 3.36 -0.18 28.24
CA GLY A 167 3.08 -0.86 26.98
C GLY A 167 3.51 -0.01 25.77
N GLY A 168 4.58 -0.43 25.13
CA GLY A 168 5.09 0.14 23.89
C GLY A 168 6.02 -0.86 23.21
N ARG A 169 5.56 -2.10 23.02
CA ARG A 169 6.28 -3.11 22.24
C ARG A 169 5.72 -3.11 20.83
N GLY A 170 6.56 -2.74 19.87
CA GLY A 170 6.25 -2.65 18.45
C GLY A 170 5.55 -3.90 17.93
N ASP A 171 4.37 -3.68 17.37
CA ASP A 171 3.51 -4.67 16.72
C ASP A 171 4.00 -4.94 15.28
N GLY A 172 5.27 -5.34 15.14
CA GLY A 172 5.95 -5.47 13.86
C GLY A 172 5.87 -6.87 13.23
N GLY A 173 4.81 -7.65 13.48
CA GLY A 173 4.72 -8.98 12.88
C GLY A 173 3.56 -9.89 13.32
N ARG A 174 2.53 -9.37 14.01
CA ARG A 174 1.32 -10.16 14.32
C ARG A 174 0.25 -9.90 13.27
N THR A 175 -0.35 -10.97 12.75
CA THR A 175 -1.44 -10.85 11.76
C THR A 175 -2.71 -10.33 12.42
N LEU A 176 -3.65 -9.79 11.64
CA LEU A 176 -4.94 -9.35 12.19
C LEU A 176 -5.67 -10.51 12.90
N THR A 177 -5.59 -11.72 12.34
CA THR A 177 -6.15 -12.94 12.93
C THR A 177 -5.58 -13.21 14.33
N ASP A 178 -4.26 -13.08 14.53
CA ASP A 178 -3.64 -13.25 15.86
C ASP A 178 -4.11 -12.20 16.87
N ARG A 179 -4.40 -10.98 16.39
CA ARG A 179 -4.85 -9.87 17.23
C ARG A 179 -6.31 -10.00 17.66
N LEU A 180 -7.13 -10.66 16.84
CA LEU A 180 -8.55 -10.89 17.10
C LEU A 180 -8.83 -12.19 17.88
N ALA A 181 -7.90 -13.15 17.87
CA ALA A 181 -8.02 -14.41 18.57
C ALA A 181 -8.30 -14.22 20.08
N GLY A 182 -9.36 -14.87 20.57
CA GLY A 182 -9.74 -14.86 21.99
C GLY A 182 -10.40 -13.57 22.51
N ARG A 183 -10.70 -12.59 21.65
CA ARG A 183 -11.44 -11.37 22.01
C ARG A 183 -12.93 -11.49 21.75
N ARG A 184 -13.75 -10.78 22.52
CA ARG A 184 -15.20 -10.68 22.30
C ARG A 184 -15.50 -9.84 21.05
N ARG A 185 -16.66 -10.05 20.45
CA ARG A 185 -17.09 -9.41 19.18
C ARG A 185 -17.01 -7.88 19.21
N GLU A 186 -17.44 -7.26 20.31
CA GLU A 186 -17.38 -5.80 20.50
C GLU A 186 -15.93 -5.28 20.58
N ASP A 187 -15.06 -6.02 21.29
CA ASP A 187 -13.64 -5.70 21.43
C ASP A 187 -12.89 -5.87 20.09
N GLN A 188 -13.31 -6.83 19.26
CA GLN A 188 -12.81 -7.03 17.90
C GLN A 188 -13.23 -5.87 16.97
N ALA A 189 -14.51 -5.51 16.96
CA ALA A 189 -15.04 -4.45 16.11
C ALA A 189 -14.33 -3.11 16.39
N THR A 190 -14.12 -2.79 17.67
CA THR A 190 -13.41 -1.58 18.10
C THR A 190 -11.96 -1.58 17.61
N LEU A 191 -11.25 -2.70 17.79
CA LEU A 191 -9.84 -2.81 17.40
C LEU A 191 -9.63 -2.68 15.89
N VAL A 192 -10.51 -3.30 15.08
CA VAL A 192 -10.41 -3.21 13.62
C VAL A 192 -10.78 -1.81 13.15
N LEU A 193 -11.78 -1.18 13.76
CA LEU A 193 -12.17 0.19 13.43
C LEU A 193 -11.04 1.17 13.74
N ASP A 194 -10.40 1.07 14.90
CA ASP A 194 -9.25 1.90 15.27
C ASP A 194 -8.07 1.72 14.31
N LEU A 195 -7.84 0.48 13.85
CA LEU A 195 -6.82 0.19 12.85
C LEU A 195 -7.12 0.91 11.53
N VAL A 196 -8.36 0.80 11.03
CA VAL A 196 -8.78 1.46 9.78
C VAL A 196 -8.69 2.98 9.91
N LEU A 197 -9.19 3.55 11.01
CA LEU A 197 -9.13 5.00 11.26
C LEU A 197 -7.68 5.50 11.35
N GLY A 198 -6.79 4.74 11.98
CA GLY A 198 -5.35 5.03 12.00
C GLY A 198 -4.77 5.06 10.58
N GLN A 199 -5.04 4.04 9.76
CA GLN A 199 -4.56 4.01 8.38
C GLN A 199 -5.15 5.12 7.51
N VAL A 200 -6.43 5.45 7.68
CA VAL A 200 -7.10 6.55 6.99
C VAL A 200 -6.48 7.90 7.37
N THR A 201 -6.24 8.12 8.66
CA THR A 201 -5.55 9.32 9.18
C THR A 201 -4.14 9.44 8.59
N ASP A 202 -3.40 8.34 8.56
CA ASP A 202 -2.05 8.27 7.99
C ASP A 202 -2.03 8.51 6.47
N VAL A 203 -3.10 8.13 5.75
CA VAL A 203 -3.21 8.35 4.29
C VAL A 203 -3.58 9.80 4.00
N LEU A 204 -4.50 10.38 4.77
CA LEU A 204 -4.95 11.76 4.59
C LEU A 204 -3.97 12.80 5.15
N GLY A 205 -3.00 12.39 5.99
CA GLY A 205 -1.97 13.28 6.52
C GLY A 205 -2.48 14.28 7.56
N HIS A 206 -3.68 14.05 8.12
CA HIS A 206 -4.20 14.82 9.24
C HIS A 206 -3.47 14.37 10.52
N GLY A 207 -2.34 15.00 10.83
CA GLY A 207 -1.83 14.99 12.19
C GLY A 207 -2.87 15.67 13.09
N GLU A 208 -3.61 14.86 13.84
CA GLU A 208 -4.49 15.21 14.97
C GLU A 208 -5.12 16.62 14.90
N SER A 209 -6.30 16.75 14.27
CA SER A 209 -7.22 17.87 14.58
C SER A 209 -8.67 17.71 14.10
N GLY A 210 -9.10 16.51 13.67
CA GLY A 210 -10.51 16.24 13.41
C GLY A 210 -10.80 14.78 13.68
N ALA A 211 -11.73 14.49 14.58
CA ALA A 211 -12.26 13.14 14.73
C ALA A 211 -12.83 12.71 13.38
N ILE A 212 -12.20 11.76 12.71
CA ILE A 212 -12.71 11.20 11.45
C ILE A 212 -13.98 10.43 11.80
N GLU A 213 -15.11 10.92 11.32
CA GLU A 213 -16.39 10.28 11.56
C GLU A 213 -16.43 8.93 10.81
N PRO A 214 -16.60 7.78 11.51
CA PRO A 214 -16.50 6.45 10.90
C PRO A 214 -17.48 6.17 9.76
N ALA A 215 -18.65 6.82 9.79
CA ALA A 215 -19.71 6.68 8.81
C ALA A 215 -19.54 7.58 7.58
N ARG A 216 -18.62 8.55 7.63
CA ARG A 216 -18.41 9.51 6.55
C ARG A 216 -17.73 8.86 5.36
N GLY A 217 -18.23 9.13 4.16
CA GLY A 217 -17.75 8.52 2.93
C GLY A 217 -16.31 8.93 2.60
N PHE A 218 -15.51 8.00 2.08
CA PHE A 218 -14.12 8.25 1.72
C PHE A 218 -13.96 9.38 0.69
N LEU A 219 -14.87 9.49 -0.28
CA LEU A 219 -14.86 10.59 -1.27
C LEU A 219 -15.03 11.96 -0.62
N GLU A 220 -15.89 12.07 0.40
CA GLU A 220 -16.11 13.32 1.14
C GLU A 220 -14.93 13.67 2.06
N LEU A 221 -14.15 12.67 2.45
CA LEU A 221 -12.91 12.81 3.20
C LEU A 221 -11.70 13.15 2.29
N GLY A 222 -11.90 13.23 0.98
CA GLY A 222 -10.86 13.59 0.02
C GLY A 222 -10.08 12.39 -0.54
N PHE A 223 -10.63 11.17 -0.47
CA PHE A 223 -10.03 10.04 -1.17
C PHE A 223 -10.19 10.17 -2.69
N ASP A 224 -9.11 9.86 -3.40
CA ASP A 224 -9.04 9.73 -4.84
C ASP A 224 -8.58 8.31 -5.23
N SER A 225 -8.45 8.04 -6.53
CA SER A 225 -8.04 6.73 -7.02
C SER A 225 -6.64 6.30 -6.55
N LEU A 226 -5.76 7.23 -6.17
CA LEU A 226 -4.40 6.92 -5.72
C LEU A 226 -4.35 6.67 -4.20
N THR A 227 -5.06 7.48 -3.40
CA THR A 227 -5.15 7.30 -1.95
C THR A 227 -5.94 6.04 -1.57
N ALA A 228 -6.91 5.64 -2.39
CA ALA A 228 -7.60 4.35 -2.24
C ALA A 228 -6.64 3.16 -2.38
N ILE A 229 -5.74 3.18 -3.37
CA ILE A 229 -4.73 2.13 -3.56
C ILE A 229 -3.71 2.14 -2.41
N GLU A 230 -3.30 3.32 -1.94
CA GLU A 230 -2.39 3.47 -0.80
C GLU A 230 -3.00 2.88 0.49
N LEU A 231 -4.27 3.20 0.78
CA LEU A 231 -5.01 2.63 1.92
C LEU A 231 -5.11 1.11 1.82
N ARG A 232 -5.50 0.57 0.66
CA ARG A 232 -5.58 -0.88 0.43
C ARG A 232 -4.24 -1.57 0.70
N ASN A 233 -3.14 -1.02 0.18
CA ASN A 233 -1.82 -1.63 0.36
C ASN A 233 -1.37 -1.59 1.82
N ARG A 234 -1.66 -0.51 2.54
CA ARG A 234 -1.38 -0.41 3.98
C ARG A 234 -2.19 -1.39 4.80
N LEU A 235 -3.48 -1.51 4.52
CA LEU A 235 -4.34 -2.47 5.19
C LEU A 235 -3.88 -3.90 4.91
N ALA A 236 -3.54 -4.23 3.66
CA ALA A 236 -3.01 -5.56 3.33
C ALA A 236 -1.73 -5.89 4.11
N THR A 237 -0.79 -4.95 4.19
CA THR A 237 0.46 -5.14 4.97
C THR A 237 0.22 -5.20 6.47
N GLY A 238 -0.62 -4.32 7.02
CA GLY A 238 -0.88 -4.23 8.46
C GLY A 238 -1.78 -5.34 8.99
N THR A 239 -2.59 -5.97 8.14
CA THR A 239 -3.49 -7.07 8.53
C THR A 239 -2.96 -8.44 8.13
N GLY A 240 -2.07 -8.51 7.14
CA GLY A 240 -1.63 -9.77 6.52
C GLY A 240 -2.66 -10.39 5.56
N LEU A 241 -3.77 -9.69 5.28
CA LEU A 241 -4.85 -10.18 4.41
C LEU A 241 -4.59 -9.87 2.93
N ARG A 242 -5.11 -10.73 2.05
CA ARG A 242 -5.15 -10.48 0.61
C ARG A 242 -6.42 -9.71 0.24
N LEU A 243 -6.31 -8.39 0.15
CA LEU A 243 -7.45 -7.52 -0.13
C LEU A 243 -7.67 -7.32 -1.64
N PRO A 244 -8.90 -7.38 -2.17
CA PRO A 244 -9.21 -7.01 -3.56
C PRO A 244 -8.78 -5.56 -3.88
N THR A 245 -8.56 -5.27 -5.16
CA THR A 245 -8.21 -3.90 -5.61
C THR A 245 -9.37 -2.91 -5.48
N THR A 246 -10.60 -3.41 -5.43
CA THR A 246 -11.83 -2.62 -5.34
C THR A 246 -12.29 -2.39 -3.90
N VAL A 247 -11.63 -2.97 -2.89
CA VAL A 247 -12.09 -3.01 -1.49
C VAL A 247 -12.47 -1.64 -0.90
N VAL A 248 -11.76 -0.57 -1.25
CA VAL A 248 -12.05 0.79 -0.76
C VAL A 248 -13.26 1.43 -1.47
N PHE A 249 -13.59 0.96 -2.68
CA PHE A 249 -14.78 1.36 -3.41
C PHE A 249 -16.01 0.52 -3.02
N ASP A 250 -15.80 -0.77 -2.75
CA ASP A 250 -16.84 -1.70 -2.31
C ASP A 250 -17.32 -1.36 -0.88
N HIS A 251 -16.46 -0.73 -0.08
CA HIS A 251 -16.76 -0.30 1.28
C HIS A 251 -16.55 1.21 1.42
N PRO A 252 -17.62 2.02 1.31
CA PRO A 252 -17.50 3.45 1.07
C PRO A 252 -17.05 4.27 2.29
N ASN A 253 -16.97 3.69 3.48
CA ASN A 253 -16.54 4.36 4.70
C ASN A 253 -15.74 3.44 5.64
N SER A 254 -15.14 4.02 6.67
CA SER A 254 -14.25 3.33 7.61
C SER A 254 -14.97 2.21 8.39
N ALA A 255 -16.24 2.42 8.74
CA ALA A 255 -17.04 1.40 9.45
C ALA A 255 -17.31 0.17 8.58
N ALA A 256 -17.72 0.36 7.32
CA ALA A 256 -17.97 -0.73 6.38
C ALA A 256 -16.68 -1.51 6.05
N LEU A 257 -15.56 -0.80 5.91
CA LEU A 257 -14.27 -1.42 5.64
C LEU A 257 -13.75 -2.20 6.86
N ALA A 258 -13.97 -1.69 8.07
CA ALA A 258 -13.60 -2.40 9.30
C ALA A 258 -14.38 -3.71 9.47
N GLU A 259 -15.69 -3.70 9.16
CA GLU A 259 -16.51 -4.91 9.23
C GLU A 259 -16.06 -5.97 8.22
N TYR A 260 -15.71 -5.56 7.00
CA TYR A 260 -15.15 -6.45 5.98
C TYR A 260 -13.82 -7.08 6.43
N LEU A 261 -12.90 -6.28 6.98
CA LEU A 261 -11.61 -6.81 7.45
C LEU A 261 -11.78 -7.77 8.62
N ARG A 262 -12.75 -7.53 9.50
CA ARG A 262 -13.10 -8.41 10.61
C ARG A 262 -13.63 -9.74 10.09
N SER A 263 -14.52 -9.72 9.10
CA SER A 263 -15.09 -10.94 8.53
C SER A 263 -14.02 -11.78 7.83
N GLU A 264 -13.12 -11.16 7.06
CA GLU A 264 -11.99 -11.81 6.39
C GLU A 264 -10.94 -12.37 7.36
N ALA A 265 -10.69 -11.69 8.48
CA ALA A 265 -9.72 -12.15 9.49
C ALA A 265 -10.26 -13.20 10.46
N ALA A 266 -11.58 -13.40 10.51
CA ALA A 266 -12.21 -14.38 11.39
C ALA A 266 -11.83 -15.81 10.94
N PRO A 267 -11.18 -16.62 11.81
CA PRO A 267 -10.91 -18.02 11.46
C PRO A 267 -12.24 -18.75 11.22
N ALA A 268 -12.23 -19.77 10.34
CA ALA A 268 -13.44 -20.55 10.06
C ALA A 268 -14.10 -21.11 11.33
N THR A 269 -13.32 -21.38 12.38
CA THR A 269 -13.79 -21.79 13.71
C THR A 269 -14.55 -20.71 14.48
N ALA A 270 -14.22 -19.42 14.29
CA ALA A 270 -15.01 -18.31 14.87
C ALA A 270 -16.33 -18.10 14.12
N ARG A 271 -16.35 -18.38 12.80
CA ARG A 271 -17.61 -18.38 12.01
C ARG A 271 -18.52 -19.56 12.38
N LEU A 272 -17.95 -20.69 12.82
CA LEU A 272 -18.70 -21.80 13.41
C LEU A 272 -19.23 -21.45 14.81
N ALA A 273 -18.47 -20.73 15.64
CA ALA A 273 -18.96 -20.25 16.93
C ALA A 273 -20.11 -19.21 16.80
N ASP A 274 -20.14 -18.42 15.73
CA ASP A 274 -21.27 -17.55 15.38
C ASP A 274 -22.51 -18.39 15.00
N LEU A 275 -22.35 -19.53 14.31
CA LEU A 275 -23.44 -20.49 14.06
C LEU A 275 -23.93 -21.15 15.35
N ASP A 276 -23.03 -21.51 16.28
CA ASP A 276 -23.40 -22.07 17.58
C ASP A 276 -24.19 -21.06 18.43
N SER A 277 -23.81 -19.78 18.39
CA SER A 277 -24.53 -18.69 19.08
C SER A 277 -25.92 -18.48 18.47
N LEU A 278 -26.03 -18.47 17.14
CA LEU A 278 -27.32 -18.38 16.44
C LEU A 278 -28.22 -19.59 16.73
N ALA A 279 -27.64 -20.79 16.84
CA ALA A 279 -28.34 -22.01 17.21
C ALA A 279 -28.85 -21.99 18.66
N ALA A 280 -28.16 -21.29 19.57
CA ALA A 280 -28.59 -21.12 20.95
C ALA A 280 -29.77 -20.13 21.12
N GLU A 281 -29.88 -19.11 20.27
CA GLU A 281 -30.98 -18.12 20.27
C GLU A 281 -32.21 -18.58 19.48
N LEU A 282 -32.03 -19.54 18.57
CA LEU A 282 -33.07 -20.13 17.72
C LEU A 282 -34.34 -20.61 18.46
N PRO A 283 -34.26 -21.24 19.66
CA PRO A 283 -35.45 -21.65 20.41
C PRO A 283 -36.30 -20.48 20.91
N GLU A 284 -35.67 -19.38 21.31
CA GLU A 284 -36.36 -18.18 21.81
C GLU A 284 -37.02 -17.44 20.63
N LEU A 285 -36.26 -17.26 19.54
CA LEU A 285 -36.76 -16.65 18.31
C LEU A 285 -37.90 -17.47 17.67
N ALA A 286 -37.81 -18.80 17.68
CA ALA A 286 -38.88 -19.68 17.20
C ALA A 286 -40.14 -19.63 18.09
N GLY A 287 -39.99 -19.25 19.37
CA GLY A 287 -41.10 -19.01 20.29
C GLY A 287 -41.89 -17.74 19.99
N GLU A 288 -41.23 -16.72 19.43
CA GLU A 288 -41.84 -15.44 19.04
C GLU A 288 -42.51 -15.49 17.65
N LEU A 289 -42.15 -16.48 16.81
CA LEU A 289 -42.64 -16.63 15.45
C LEU A 289 -43.95 -17.44 15.37
N ASP A 290 -44.86 -16.99 14.49
CA ASP A 290 -46.05 -17.74 14.11
C ASP A 290 -45.71 -19.04 13.36
N ALA A 291 -46.72 -19.89 13.13
CA ALA A 291 -46.52 -21.19 12.50
C ALA A 291 -45.93 -21.06 11.08
N ASP A 292 -46.41 -20.08 10.30
CA ASP A 292 -46.00 -19.85 8.91
C ASP A 292 -44.56 -19.29 8.82
N ALA A 293 -44.15 -18.45 9.77
CA ALA A 293 -42.77 -17.95 9.84
C ALA A 293 -41.79 -19.04 10.31
N ARG A 294 -42.21 -19.92 11.21
CA ARG A 294 -41.42 -21.11 11.60
C ARG A 294 -41.21 -22.06 10.43
N GLU A 295 -42.24 -22.30 9.63
CA GLU A 295 -42.13 -23.15 8.43
C GLU A 295 -41.17 -22.55 7.39
N ARG A 296 -41.25 -21.24 7.14
CA ARG A 296 -40.32 -20.52 6.25
C ARG A 296 -38.87 -20.56 6.74
N LEU A 297 -38.65 -20.41 8.05
CA LEU A 297 -37.31 -20.52 8.65
C LEU A 297 -36.74 -21.93 8.48
N ALA A 298 -37.56 -22.97 8.72
CA ALA A 298 -37.16 -24.36 8.54
C ALA A 298 -36.76 -24.66 7.08
N GLN A 299 -37.56 -24.21 6.10
CA GLN A 299 -37.24 -24.35 4.68
C GLN A 299 -35.92 -23.64 4.31
N ARG A 300 -35.66 -22.45 4.87
CA ARG A 300 -34.43 -21.72 4.60
C ARG A 300 -33.19 -22.41 5.15
N LEU A 301 -33.28 -22.99 6.35
CA LEU A 301 -32.20 -23.78 6.94
C LEU A 301 -31.94 -25.07 6.14
N GLN A 302 -32.98 -25.75 5.66
CA GLN A 302 -32.85 -26.91 4.78
C GLN A 302 -32.18 -26.58 3.44
N GLN A 303 -32.49 -25.42 2.85
CA GLN A 303 -31.82 -24.94 1.63
C GLN A 303 -30.32 -24.68 1.85
N LEU A 304 -29.95 -24.08 2.99
CA LEU A 304 -28.56 -23.84 3.34
C LEU A 304 -27.80 -25.17 3.56
N LEU A 305 -28.44 -26.16 4.20
CA LEU A 305 -27.87 -27.50 4.37
C LEU A 305 -27.65 -28.19 3.02
N ALA A 306 -28.64 -28.18 2.13
CA ALA A 306 -28.51 -28.76 0.79
C ALA A 306 -27.41 -28.09 -0.05
N THR A 307 -27.20 -26.79 0.13
CA THR A 307 -26.10 -26.05 -0.51
C THR A 307 -24.75 -26.52 0.02
N LEU A 308 -24.64 -26.78 1.32
CA LEU A 308 -23.42 -27.30 1.95
C LEU A 308 -23.11 -28.73 1.50
N ASP A 309 -24.12 -29.60 1.46
CA ASP A 309 -23.99 -30.99 1.01
C ASP A 309 -23.58 -31.05 -0.48
N GLY A 310 -24.08 -30.14 -1.31
CA GLY A 310 -23.70 -30.02 -2.72
C GLY A 310 -22.26 -29.55 -2.94
N LEU A 311 -21.66 -28.83 -1.98
CA LEU A 311 -20.25 -28.41 -2.02
C LEU A 311 -19.28 -29.53 -1.59
N ALA A 312 -19.77 -30.51 -0.81
CA ALA A 312 -18.99 -31.63 -0.28
C ALA A 312 -19.03 -32.86 -1.22
N GLY A 313 -18.90 -32.65 -2.54
CA GLY A 313 -19.07 -33.67 -3.60
C GLY A 313 -18.54 -35.08 -3.27
N PRO A 314 -19.10 -36.12 -3.91
CA PRO A 314 -18.99 -37.50 -3.44
C PRO A 314 -17.54 -37.99 -3.49
N ASP A 315 -16.87 -38.06 -2.34
CA ASP A 315 -15.92 -39.12 -1.98
C ASP A 315 -15.26 -38.84 -0.62
N ALA A 316 -15.81 -39.46 0.43
CA ALA A 316 -15.07 -39.83 1.63
C ALA A 316 -15.76 -41.01 2.33
N ASP A 317 -15.79 -42.16 1.64
CA ASP A 317 -15.57 -43.52 2.20
C ASP A 317 -16.25 -44.59 1.35
N GLY A 318 -15.46 -45.45 0.70
CA GLY A 318 -15.87 -46.83 0.36
C GLY A 318 -15.86 -47.24 -1.12
N ALA A 319 -14.66 -47.54 -1.62
CA ALA A 319 -14.33 -48.63 -2.56
C ALA A 319 -15.29 -48.96 -3.74
N GLY A 320 -14.82 -48.64 -4.95
CA GLY A 320 -15.00 -49.46 -6.15
C GLY A 320 -15.89 -48.86 -7.24
N ASP A 321 -15.35 -47.96 -8.05
CA ASP A 321 -14.97 -48.22 -9.46
C ASP A 321 -14.29 -46.97 -10.03
N ALA A 322 -13.30 -47.13 -10.90
CA ALA A 322 -12.51 -46.02 -11.42
C ALA A 322 -13.31 -45.12 -12.39
N PRO A 323 -13.25 -43.78 -12.30
CA PRO A 323 -13.66 -42.91 -13.39
C PRO A 323 -12.43 -42.39 -14.15
N THR A 324 -11.72 -43.29 -14.84
CA THR A 324 -10.77 -42.90 -15.91
C THR A 324 -11.34 -43.11 -17.31
N GLU A 325 -12.64 -43.41 -17.44
CA GLU A 325 -13.33 -43.42 -18.73
C GLU A 325 -14.58 -42.54 -18.66
N ARG A 326 -14.44 -41.25 -19.00
CA ARG A 326 -15.46 -40.40 -19.64
C ARG A 326 -14.95 -38.96 -19.85
N LEU A 327 -13.79 -38.84 -20.48
CA LEU A 327 -13.32 -37.58 -21.08
C LEU A 327 -13.10 -37.70 -22.60
N ASP A 328 -13.76 -38.66 -23.26
CA ASP A 328 -13.68 -38.85 -24.71
C ASP A 328 -15.07 -38.83 -25.40
N GLY A 329 -16.02 -38.04 -24.89
CA GLY A 329 -17.37 -38.02 -25.47
C GLY A 329 -18.21 -36.76 -25.27
N ALA A 330 -17.63 -35.62 -24.89
CA ALA A 330 -18.37 -34.36 -24.88
C ALA A 330 -18.23 -33.68 -26.24
N SER A 331 -19.33 -33.52 -26.97
CA SER A 331 -19.36 -32.77 -28.24
C SER A 331 -19.37 -31.27 -27.97
N ASP A 332 -18.77 -30.49 -28.87
CA ASP A 332 -18.58 -29.04 -28.79
C ASP A 332 -19.86 -28.26 -28.36
N ASP A 333 -21.04 -28.77 -28.69
CA ASP A 333 -22.33 -28.14 -28.35
C ASP A 333 -22.62 -28.11 -26.82
N GLU A 334 -22.11 -29.05 -26.02
CA GLU A 334 -22.32 -29.05 -24.56
C GLU A 334 -21.38 -28.09 -23.82
N ILE A 335 -20.28 -27.66 -24.47
CA ILE A 335 -19.35 -26.67 -23.92
C ILE A 335 -19.92 -25.25 -24.07
N PHE A 336 -20.70 -24.98 -25.13
CA PHE A 336 -21.31 -23.66 -25.35
C PHE A 336 -22.55 -23.41 -24.46
N ASP A 337 -23.33 -24.44 -24.13
CA ASP A 337 -24.49 -24.33 -23.21
C ASP A 337 -24.09 -24.01 -21.75
N PHE A 338 -22.85 -24.30 -21.37
CA PHE A 338 -22.30 -23.94 -20.05
C PHE A 338 -21.88 -22.45 -19.98
N ILE A 339 -21.49 -21.86 -21.12
CA ILE A 339 -21.06 -20.46 -21.20
C ILE A 339 -22.27 -19.50 -21.24
N ASP A 340 -23.37 -19.90 -21.90
CA ASP A 340 -24.57 -19.07 -22.01
C ASP A 340 -25.40 -19.01 -20.72
N ASN A 341 -25.30 -20.00 -19.81
CA ASN A 341 -26.02 -20.00 -18.54
C ASN A 341 -25.33 -19.25 -17.38
N GLU A 342 -24.03 -18.94 -17.47
CA GLU A 342 -23.32 -18.16 -16.42
C GLU A 342 -23.20 -16.66 -16.74
N LEU A 343 -23.38 -16.26 -18.01
CA LEU A 343 -23.40 -14.86 -18.43
C LEU A 343 -24.80 -14.52 -18.91
N GLY A 344 -25.74 -14.34 -17.98
CA GLY A 344 -27.14 -14.02 -18.25
C GLY A 344 -27.33 -12.82 -19.18
N ILE A 345 -27.29 -13.08 -20.49
CA ILE A 345 -27.68 -12.20 -21.56
C ILE A 345 -28.91 -12.82 -22.19
N SER A 346 -30.07 -12.38 -21.72
CA SER A 346 -31.30 -12.30 -22.49
C SER A 346 -31.96 -10.97 -22.16
#